data_AF-A0A1L9U1G4-F1
#
_entry.id   AF-A0A1L9U1G4-F1
#
_cell.length_a   1.000
_cell.length_b   1.000
_cell.length_c   1.000
_cell.angle_alpha   90.00
_cell.angle_beta   90.00
_cell.angle_gamma   90.00
#
_symmetry.space_group_name_H-M   'P 1'
#
loop_
_entity.id
_entity.type
_entity.pdbx_description
1 polymer ?
#
loop_
_entity_poly.entity_id
_entity_poly.type
_entity_poly.pdbx_seq_one_letter_code
_entity_poly.pdbx_strand_id
1 'polypeptide(L)'
;MAGLSYVTVLDLPTELHLHISRWLDCPSRLALSQTTQLFRSRLAVMNPTTTEQKLLFLCAMENWNRYKEYFCCSRCLKLRFRGAFVAEQIQGKRGKGCAERDRRICLECGIKCGLYLSGQMMIFDGYKRFVCGLCRQTYESGLCCTSCGNCQLCVEVRRDILYPQCGDPKSPSETEHRCPFCSIPYQML
;
A
#
# COMPACT_ATOMS: atom_id res chain seq x y z
N MET A 1 8.06 -40.06 42.64
CA MET A 1 8.30 -39.26 41.43
C MET A 1 7.49 -37.97 41.57
N ALA A 2 8.14 -36.87 41.96
CA ALA A 2 7.47 -35.58 42.09
C ALA A 2 7.18 -35.05 40.69
N GLY A 3 5.90 -35.01 40.31
CA GLY A 3 5.47 -34.40 39.06
C GLY A 3 5.75 -32.90 39.13
N LEU A 4 6.52 -32.38 38.19
CA LEU A 4 6.67 -30.94 37.98
C LEU A 4 5.29 -30.38 37.62
N SER A 5 4.58 -29.76 38.57
CA SER A 5 3.38 -28.98 38.23
C SER A 5 3.86 -27.72 37.51
N TYR A 6 3.67 -27.68 36.20
CA TYR A 6 3.92 -26.48 35.44
C TYR A 6 2.77 -25.51 35.69
N VAL A 7 3.08 -24.33 36.22
CA VAL A 7 2.12 -23.22 36.30
C VAL A 7 2.04 -22.62 34.90
N THR A 8 0.88 -22.71 34.27
CA THR A 8 0.62 -22.03 33.01
C THR A 8 0.13 -20.61 33.26
N VAL A 9 0.21 -19.77 32.24
CA VAL A 9 -0.40 -18.43 32.30
C VAL A 9 -1.90 -18.53 32.63
N LEU A 10 -2.60 -19.57 32.18
CA LEU A 10 -4.04 -19.75 32.41
C LEU A 10 -4.39 -19.98 33.90
N ASP A 11 -3.43 -20.48 34.68
CA ASP A 11 -3.60 -20.75 36.12
C ASP A 11 -3.46 -19.47 36.97
N LEU A 12 -3.10 -18.34 36.36
CA LEU A 12 -2.98 -17.07 37.07
C LEU A 12 -4.36 -16.52 37.47
N PRO A 13 -4.47 -15.88 38.65
CA PRO A 13 -5.65 -15.11 39.03
C PRO A 13 -6.04 -14.07 37.98
N THR A 14 -7.33 -13.73 37.92
CA THR A 14 -7.88 -12.76 36.96
C THR A 14 -7.20 -11.39 37.08
N GLU A 15 -6.81 -11.00 38.29
CA GLU A 15 -6.12 -9.75 38.59
C GLU A 15 -4.77 -9.68 37.89
N LEU A 16 -4.02 -10.79 37.87
CA LEU A 16 -2.73 -10.86 37.17
C LEU A 16 -2.93 -10.85 35.65
N HIS A 17 -3.95 -11.52 35.14
CA HIS A 17 -4.31 -11.43 33.72
C HIS A 17 -4.63 -10.00 33.29
N LEU A 18 -5.44 -9.29 34.07
CA LEU A 18 -5.77 -7.88 33.82
C LEU A 18 -4.53 -7.00 33.95
N HIS A 19 -3.68 -7.25 34.94
CA HIS A 19 -2.43 -6.52 35.11
C HIS A 19 -1.50 -6.68 33.90
N ILE A 20 -1.24 -7.92 33.46
CA ILE A 20 -0.46 -8.22 32.25
C ILE A 20 -1.06 -7.48 31.05
N SER A 21 -2.38 -7.53 30.89
CA SER A 21 -3.06 -6.93 29.74
C SER A 21 -2.89 -5.41 29.64
N ARG A 22 -2.73 -4.71 30.77
CA ARG A 22 -2.51 -3.25 30.81
C ARG A 22 -1.17 -2.85 30.20
N TRP A 23 -0.19 -3.74 30.25
CA TRP A 23 1.15 -3.52 29.68
C TRP A 23 1.26 -3.94 28.21
N LEU A 24 0.25 -4.62 27.66
CA LEU A 24 0.21 -4.98 26.25
C LEU A 24 -0.32 -3.83 25.40
N ASP A 25 0.31 -3.59 24.26
CA ASP A 25 -0.22 -2.74 23.20
C ASP A 25 -1.51 -3.35 22.61
N CYS A 26 -2.32 -2.52 21.96
CA CYS A 26 -3.62 -2.95 21.42
C CYS A 26 -3.53 -4.20 20.51
N PRO A 27 -2.57 -4.29 19.56
CA PRO A 27 -2.34 -5.50 18.76
C PRO A 27 -2.05 -6.75 19.59
N SER A 28 -1.14 -6.68 20.57
CA SER A 28 -0.79 -7.85 21.40
C SER A 28 -1.94 -8.25 22.31
N ARG A 29 -2.71 -7.29 22.83
CA ARG A 29 -3.93 -7.56 23.60
C ARG A 29 -4.99 -8.25 22.75
N LEU A 30 -5.18 -7.79 21.51
CA LEU A 30 -6.06 -8.45 20.54
C LEU A 30 -5.59 -9.88 20.26
N ALA A 31 -4.30 -10.08 19.97
CA ALA A 31 -3.75 -11.40 19.74
C ALA A 31 -3.99 -12.34 20.94
N LEU A 32 -3.72 -11.86 22.17
CA LEU A 32 -3.97 -12.61 23.39
C LEU A 32 -5.45 -12.94 23.59
N SER A 33 -6.37 -12.01 23.29
CA SER A 33 -7.82 -12.26 23.37
C SER A 33 -8.31 -13.33 22.38
N GLN A 34 -7.54 -13.64 21.34
CA GLN A 34 -7.90 -14.62 20.32
C GLN A 34 -7.32 -16.02 20.61
N THR A 35 -6.50 -16.19 21.65
CA THR A 35 -5.88 -17.50 21.96
C THR A 35 -6.82 -18.44 22.70
N THR A 36 -7.61 -17.94 23.66
CA THR A 36 -8.52 -18.75 24.47
C THR A 36 -9.84 -18.02 24.75
N GLN A 37 -10.90 -18.79 25.05
CA GLN A 37 -12.19 -18.23 25.47
C GLN A 37 -12.07 -17.43 26.77
N LEU A 38 -11.17 -17.85 27.67
CA LEU A 38 -10.87 -17.17 28.92
C LEU A 38 -10.42 -15.73 28.67
N PHE A 39 -9.37 -15.55 27.85
CA PHE A 39 -8.87 -14.22 27.51
C PHE A 39 -9.86 -13.41 26.69
N ARG A 40 -10.61 -14.05 25.77
CA ARG A 40 -11.66 -13.38 25.00
C ARG A 40 -12.72 -12.74 25.90
N SER A 41 -13.13 -13.44 26.96
CA SER A 41 -14.16 -12.94 27.89
C SER A 41 -13.65 -11.88 28.87
N ARG A 42 -12.35 -11.91 29.22
CA ARG A 42 -11.76 -11.06 30.26
C ARG A 42 -11.05 -9.82 29.74
N LEU A 43 -10.49 -9.88 28.53
CA LEU A 43 -9.69 -8.80 27.98
C LEU A 43 -10.56 -7.87 27.14
N ALA A 44 -10.77 -6.65 27.65
CA ALA A 44 -11.35 -5.58 26.86
C ALA A 44 -10.33 -5.12 25.79
N VAL A 45 -10.57 -5.50 24.54
CA VAL A 45 -9.81 -4.97 23.39
C VAL A 45 -10.49 -3.68 22.94
N MET A 46 -9.89 -2.55 23.28
CA MET A 46 -10.36 -1.26 22.80
C MET A 46 -10.01 -1.10 21.33
N ASN A 47 -10.97 -0.67 20.52
CA ASN A 47 -10.69 -0.31 19.14
C ASN A 47 -9.87 0.99 19.08
N PRO A 48 -8.85 1.07 18.21
CA PRO A 48 -8.07 2.29 18.05
C PRO A 48 -8.98 3.44 17.57
N THR A 49 -9.02 4.53 18.34
CA THR A 49 -9.95 5.64 18.10
C THR A 49 -9.30 6.74 17.26
N THR A 50 -8.07 7.11 17.58
CA THR A 50 -7.33 8.16 16.88
C THR A 50 -6.65 7.64 15.62
N THR A 51 -6.35 8.53 14.68
CA THR A 51 -5.56 8.24 13.47
C THR A 51 -4.20 7.63 13.82
N GLU A 52 -3.52 8.18 14.81
CA GLU A 52 -2.22 7.70 15.28
C GLU A 52 -2.33 6.29 15.86
N GLN A 53 -3.31 6.03 16.73
CA GLN A 53 -3.56 4.70 17.28
C GLN A 53 -3.85 3.68 16.18
N LYS A 54 -4.67 4.05 15.19
CA LYS A 54 -4.98 3.19 14.03
C LYS A 54 -3.71 2.88 13.24
N LEU A 55 -2.87 3.86 13.01
CA LEU A 55 -1.61 3.68 12.28
C LEU A 55 -0.63 2.79 13.05
N LEU A 56 -0.43 3.03 14.34
CA LEU A 56 0.41 2.19 15.20
C LEU A 56 -0.10 0.75 15.24
N PHE A 57 -1.42 0.56 15.33
CA PHE A 57 -2.05 -0.75 15.26
C PHE A 57 -1.72 -1.46 13.94
N LEU A 58 -1.88 -0.78 12.80
CA LEU A 58 -1.55 -1.35 11.48
C LEU A 58 -0.05 -1.67 11.35
N CYS A 59 0.83 -0.78 11.82
CA CYS A 59 2.28 -1.02 11.85
C CYS A 59 2.64 -2.30 12.61
N ALA A 60 1.99 -2.57 13.74
CA ALA A 60 2.24 -3.77 14.52
C ALA A 60 1.68 -5.03 13.84
N MET A 61 0.51 -4.92 13.20
CA MET A 61 -0.12 -6.01 12.44
C MET A 61 0.78 -6.52 11.31
N GLU A 62 1.64 -5.69 10.72
CA GLU A 62 2.59 -6.10 9.68
C GLU A 62 3.55 -7.21 10.08
N ASN A 63 3.79 -7.36 11.39
CA ASN A 63 4.66 -8.40 11.94
C ASN A 63 3.94 -9.75 12.08
N TRP A 64 2.62 -9.79 11.92
CA TRP A 64 1.89 -11.05 11.94
C TRP A 64 2.17 -11.82 10.66
N ASN A 65 2.32 -13.14 10.76
CA ASN A 65 2.74 -13.99 9.65
C ASN A 65 1.84 -13.83 8.40
N ARG A 66 0.52 -13.69 8.58
CA ARG A 66 -0.44 -13.49 7.49
C ARG A 66 -0.28 -12.16 6.73
N TYR A 67 0.45 -11.19 7.31
CA TYR A 67 0.69 -9.86 6.74
C TYR A 67 2.15 -9.63 6.38
N LYS A 68 2.94 -10.70 6.25
CA LYS A 68 4.38 -10.61 5.90
C LYS A 68 4.64 -9.78 4.64
N GLU A 69 3.77 -9.88 3.64
CA GLU A 69 3.87 -9.13 2.37
C GLU A 69 3.05 -7.84 2.35
N TYR A 70 2.51 -7.40 3.50
CA TYR A 70 1.68 -6.20 3.62
C TYR A 70 2.37 -5.11 4.45
N PHE A 71 2.07 -3.87 4.10
CA PHE A 71 2.58 -2.65 4.73
C PHE A 71 1.44 -1.65 4.91
N CYS A 72 1.48 -0.85 5.98
CA CYS A 72 0.50 0.16 6.29
C CYS A 72 0.78 1.45 5.52
N CYS A 73 -0.28 2.11 5.10
CA CYS A 73 -0.22 3.46 4.55
C CYS A 73 -0.70 4.48 5.59
N SER A 74 0.10 5.51 5.85
CA SER A 74 -0.18 6.59 6.80
C SER A 74 -1.35 7.48 6.37
N ARG A 75 -1.60 7.57 5.05
CA ARG A 75 -2.68 8.37 4.47
C ARG A 75 -4.04 7.67 4.49
N CYS A 76 -4.15 6.48 3.91
CA CYS A 76 -5.44 5.78 3.85
C CYS A 76 -5.71 4.87 5.06
N LEU A 77 -4.76 4.70 5.98
CA LEU A 77 -4.88 3.81 7.15
C LEU A 77 -5.32 2.39 6.79
N LYS A 78 -4.71 1.82 5.75
CA LYS A 78 -4.95 0.44 5.30
C LYS A 78 -3.63 -0.31 5.20
N LEU A 79 -3.67 -1.61 5.50
CA LEU A 79 -2.64 -2.55 5.04
C LEU A 79 -2.82 -2.75 3.53
N ARG A 80 -1.74 -2.58 2.79
CA ARG A 80 -1.69 -2.82 1.35
C ARG A 80 -0.56 -3.80 1.05
N PHE A 81 -0.74 -4.59 0.00
CA PHE A 81 0.30 -5.49 -0.49
C PHE A 81 1.57 -4.70 -0.85
N ARG A 82 2.75 -5.30 -0.72
CA ARG A 82 4.04 -4.66 -0.99
C ARG A 82 4.12 -3.99 -2.36
N GLY A 83 3.49 -4.59 -3.37
CA GLY A 83 3.41 -4.03 -4.73
C GLY A 83 2.64 -2.70 -4.83
N ALA A 84 1.94 -2.27 -3.77
CA ALA A 84 1.29 -0.97 -3.70
C ALA A 84 2.22 0.16 -3.21
N PHE A 85 3.50 -0.11 -3.00
CA PHE A 85 4.50 0.84 -2.53
C PHE A 85 5.74 0.82 -3.43
N VAL A 86 6.37 1.97 -3.63
CA VAL A 86 7.72 2.03 -4.24
C VAL A 86 8.75 1.44 -3.28
N ALA A 87 9.89 0.96 -3.80
CA ALA A 87 10.92 0.29 -3.01
C ALA A 87 11.37 1.12 -1.80
N GLU A 88 11.54 2.43 -1.97
CA GLU A 88 11.97 3.38 -0.93
C GLU A 88 10.95 3.52 0.21
N GLN A 89 9.69 3.17 -0.02
CA GLN A 89 8.66 3.17 1.01
C GLN A 89 8.66 1.89 1.83
N ILE A 90 9.28 0.80 1.37
CA ILE A 90 9.25 -0.50 2.09
C ILE A 90 10.64 -1.01 2.48
N GLN A 91 11.68 -0.24 2.15
CA GLN A 91 13.08 -0.54 2.46
C GLN A 91 13.70 0.56 3.35
N GLY A 92 14.92 0.31 3.84
CA GLY A 92 15.68 1.27 4.64
C GLY A 92 14.94 1.73 5.89
N LYS A 93 14.93 3.05 6.16
CA LYS A 93 14.30 3.64 7.35
C LYS A 93 12.78 3.43 7.43
N ARG A 94 12.14 3.12 6.31
CA ARG A 94 10.70 2.86 6.20
C ARG A 94 10.35 1.38 6.10
N GLY A 95 11.34 0.50 6.25
CA GLY A 95 11.09 -0.94 6.34
C GLY A 95 10.24 -1.34 7.55
N LYS A 96 9.88 -2.63 7.63
CA LYS A 96 9.21 -3.18 8.80
C LYS A 96 10.11 -3.07 10.03
N GLY A 97 9.53 -2.74 11.18
CA GLY A 97 10.28 -2.55 12.43
C GLY A 97 11.13 -1.27 12.49
N CYS A 98 11.32 -0.55 11.39
CA CYS A 98 12.16 0.64 11.34
C CYS A 98 11.46 1.90 11.89
N ALA A 99 12.25 2.95 12.13
CA ALA A 99 11.82 4.18 12.80
C ALA A 99 10.80 5.01 12.02
N GLU A 100 10.82 4.98 10.68
CA GLU A 100 9.91 5.76 9.82
C GLU A 100 8.84 4.91 9.15
N ARG A 101 8.57 3.71 9.68
CA ARG A 101 7.59 2.77 9.12
C ARG A 101 6.18 3.37 9.02
N ASP A 102 5.84 4.26 9.93
CA ASP A 102 4.57 4.98 10.00
C ASP A 102 4.47 6.13 8.98
N ARG A 103 5.55 6.48 8.28
CA ARG A 103 5.56 7.54 7.25
C ARG A 103 5.26 7.03 5.84
N ARG A 104 5.02 5.73 5.69
CA ARG A 104 4.76 5.09 4.40
C ARG A 104 3.52 5.63 3.71
N ILE A 105 3.64 5.87 2.40
CA ILE A 105 2.53 6.31 1.55
C ILE A 105 2.39 5.30 0.41
N CYS A 106 1.20 4.70 0.27
CA CYS A 106 0.92 3.81 -0.86
C CYS A 106 0.77 4.61 -2.16
N LEU A 107 0.95 3.93 -3.29
CA LEU A 107 0.94 4.50 -4.63
C LEU A 107 -0.31 5.36 -4.89
N GLU A 108 -1.49 4.80 -4.64
CA GLU A 108 -2.77 5.49 -4.82
C GLU A 108 -2.83 6.82 -4.03
N CYS A 109 -2.39 6.81 -2.77
CA CYS A 109 -2.33 8.01 -1.95
C CYS A 109 -1.25 9.00 -2.42
N GLY A 110 -0.08 8.49 -2.82
CA GLY A 110 1.00 9.32 -3.32
C GLY A 110 0.62 10.05 -4.62
N ILE A 111 -0.09 9.38 -5.53
CA ILE A 111 -0.61 10.02 -6.75
C ILE A 111 -1.67 11.07 -6.40
N LYS A 112 -2.63 10.74 -5.52
CA LYS A 112 -3.66 11.68 -5.07
C LYS A 112 -3.09 12.94 -4.42
N CYS A 113 -2.02 12.80 -3.65
CA CYS A 113 -1.36 13.89 -2.95
C CYS A 113 -0.25 14.56 -3.77
N GLY A 114 -0.03 14.18 -5.02
CA GLY A 114 1.01 14.77 -5.89
C GLY A 114 2.45 14.43 -5.50
N LEU A 115 2.67 13.41 -4.66
CA LEU A 115 4.00 12.92 -4.33
C LEU A 115 4.67 12.24 -5.53
N TYR A 116 3.87 11.56 -6.35
CA TYR A 116 4.32 10.94 -7.60
C TYR A 116 3.81 11.78 -8.77
N LEU A 117 4.75 12.32 -9.54
CA LEU A 117 4.43 13.24 -10.62
C LEU A 117 3.85 12.50 -11.83
N SER A 118 3.03 13.22 -12.58
CA SER A 118 2.52 12.74 -13.86
C SER A 118 3.68 12.51 -14.83
N GLY A 119 3.64 11.39 -15.56
CA GLY A 119 4.73 11.01 -16.45
C GLY A 119 5.94 10.37 -15.76
N GLN A 120 5.95 10.31 -14.42
CA GLN A 120 7.06 9.73 -13.69
C GLN A 120 7.09 8.21 -13.86
N MET A 121 8.26 7.72 -14.28
CA MET A 121 8.60 6.30 -14.26
C MET A 121 9.08 5.89 -12.88
N MET A 122 8.54 4.79 -12.37
CA MET A 122 8.87 4.26 -11.05
C MET A 122 9.06 2.75 -11.12
N ILE A 123 9.90 2.21 -10.26
CA ILE A 123 10.15 0.76 -10.18
C ILE A 123 9.39 0.20 -8.97
N PHE A 124 8.53 -0.79 -9.23
CA PHE A 124 7.74 -1.48 -8.22
C PHE A 124 7.99 -2.97 -8.32
N ASP A 125 8.56 -3.56 -7.28
CA ASP A 125 8.85 -4.99 -7.23
C ASP A 125 9.67 -5.49 -8.45
N GLY A 126 10.58 -4.64 -8.95
CA GLY A 126 11.38 -4.91 -10.14
C GLY A 126 10.71 -4.55 -11.48
N TYR A 127 9.41 -4.25 -11.48
CA TYR A 127 8.67 -3.87 -12.68
C TYR A 127 8.61 -2.35 -12.84
N LYS A 128 8.82 -1.87 -14.06
CA LYS A 128 8.62 -0.45 -14.38
C LYS A 128 7.12 -0.17 -14.45
N ARG A 129 6.68 0.88 -13.75
CA ARG A 129 5.34 1.42 -13.89
C ARG A 129 5.38 2.90 -14.18
N PHE A 130 4.37 3.34 -14.88
CA PHE A 130 4.17 4.72 -15.29
C PHE A 130 2.89 5.29 -14.70
N VAL A 131 2.91 6.54 -14.24
CA VAL A 131 1.71 7.27 -13.78
C VAL A 131 1.20 8.18 -14.88
N CYS A 132 -0.01 7.92 -15.39
CA CYS A 132 -0.65 8.79 -16.37
C CYS A 132 -1.15 10.09 -15.71
N GLY A 133 -0.82 11.25 -16.27
CA GLY A 133 -1.24 12.55 -15.75
C GLY A 133 -2.73 12.84 -15.91
N LEU A 134 -3.38 12.23 -16.90
CA LEU A 134 -4.81 12.41 -17.14
C LEU A 134 -5.67 11.49 -16.25
N CYS A 135 -5.54 10.17 -16.38
CA CYS A 135 -6.37 9.25 -15.61
C CYS A 135 -5.84 8.96 -14.19
N ARG A 136 -4.60 9.38 -13.87
CA ARG A 136 -3.94 9.13 -12.58
C ARG A 136 -3.81 7.65 -12.22
N GLN A 137 -3.93 6.77 -13.23
CA GLN A 137 -3.72 5.34 -13.09
C GLN A 137 -2.25 4.98 -13.34
N THR A 138 -1.84 3.83 -12.78
CA THR A 138 -0.52 3.26 -13.02
C THR A 138 -0.58 2.11 -14.00
N TYR A 139 0.34 2.08 -14.95
CA TYR A 139 0.42 1.05 -15.98
C TYR A 139 1.75 0.32 -15.88
N GLU A 140 1.70 -1.02 -15.90
CA GLU A 140 2.87 -1.91 -15.94
C GLU A 140 3.35 -2.18 -17.37
N SER A 141 2.48 -1.99 -18.35
CA SER A 141 2.74 -2.24 -19.76
C SER A 141 1.97 -1.25 -20.61
N GLY A 142 2.37 -1.14 -21.88
CA GLY A 142 1.71 -0.28 -22.87
C GLY A 142 2.53 0.93 -23.27
N LEU A 143 1.92 1.80 -24.07
CA LEU A 143 2.55 2.97 -24.65
C LEU A 143 2.25 4.22 -23.83
N CYS A 144 3.31 4.94 -23.47
CA CYS A 144 3.22 6.17 -22.69
C CYS A 144 4.02 7.30 -23.35
N CYS A 145 3.45 8.50 -23.37
CA CYS A 145 4.16 9.66 -23.89
C CYS A 145 4.96 10.28 -22.75
N THR A 146 6.28 10.16 -22.77
CA THR A 146 7.15 10.69 -21.71
C THR A 146 7.14 12.20 -21.61
N SER A 147 6.94 12.91 -22.72
CA SER A 147 6.86 14.37 -22.72
C SER A 147 5.54 14.88 -22.14
N CYS A 148 4.39 14.39 -22.63
CA CYS A 148 3.09 14.78 -22.10
C CYS A 148 2.73 14.13 -20.76
N GLY A 149 3.44 13.08 -20.36
CA GLY A 149 3.17 12.32 -19.14
C GLY A 149 1.85 11.56 -19.15
N ASN A 150 1.32 11.18 -20.32
CA ASN A 150 0.01 10.53 -20.46
C ASN A 150 0.10 9.16 -21.13
N CYS A 151 -0.78 8.23 -20.74
CA CYS A 151 -0.93 6.95 -21.43
C CYS A 151 -1.59 7.14 -22.80
N GLN A 152 -1.29 6.23 -23.74
CA GLN A 152 -1.84 6.25 -25.10
C GLN A 152 -3.36 6.39 -25.11
N LEU A 153 -4.08 5.59 -24.31
CA LEU A 153 -5.55 5.64 -24.24
C LEU A 153 -6.08 7.04 -23.89
N CYS A 154 -5.51 7.71 -22.88
CA CYS A 154 -5.95 9.05 -22.53
C CYS A 154 -5.59 10.10 -23.58
N VAL A 155 -4.51 9.86 -24.32
CA VAL A 155 -4.08 10.73 -25.41
C VAL A 155 -5.01 10.58 -26.62
N GLU A 156 -5.39 9.35 -26.97
CA GLU A 156 -6.31 9.06 -28.07
C GLU A 156 -7.72 9.59 -27.77
N VAL A 157 -8.28 9.29 -26.60
CA VAL A 157 -9.59 9.83 -26.20
C VAL A 157 -9.60 11.37 -26.22
N ARG A 158 -8.52 12.01 -25.76
CA ARG A 158 -8.43 13.47 -25.77
C ARG A 158 -8.31 14.02 -27.19
N ARG A 159 -7.67 13.30 -28.11
CA ARG A 159 -7.62 13.65 -29.53
C ARG A 159 -9.02 13.63 -30.12
N ASP A 160 -9.78 12.58 -29.87
CA ASP A 160 -11.14 12.43 -30.43
C ASP A 160 -12.09 13.53 -29.94
N ILE A 161 -11.96 13.94 -28.67
CA ILE A 161 -12.74 15.04 -28.09
C ILE A 161 -12.33 16.41 -28.67
N LEU A 162 -11.03 16.67 -28.84
CA LEU A 162 -10.53 17.97 -29.28
C LEU A 162 -10.55 18.17 -30.81
N TYR A 163 -10.45 17.08 -31.56
CA TYR A 163 -10.36 17.10 -33.02
C TYR A 163 -11.30 16.05 -33.65
N PRO A 164 -12.63 16.18 -33.46
CA PRO A 164 -13.61 15.22 -33.97
C PRO A 164 -13.66 15.14 -35.51
N GLN A 165 -12.99 16.05 -36.21
CA GLN A 165 -12.97 16.18 -37.68
C GLN A 165 -11.77 15.47 -38.34
N CYS A 166 -10.85 14.87 -37.57
CA CYS A 166 -9.81 14.02 -38.15
C CYS A 166 -10.43 12.65 -38.47
N GLY A 167 -10.66 12.38 -39.75
CA GLY A 167 -11.24 11.11 -40.22
C GLY A 167 -10.50 9.86 -39.74
N ASP A 168 -11.18 8.72 -39.90
CA ASP A 168 -10.77 7.40 -39.39
C ASP A 168 -9.26 7.16 -39.53
N PRO A 169 -8.59 6.69 -38.46
CA PRO A 169 -7.20 6.31 -38.56
C PRO A 169 -7.07 5.24 -39.63
N LYS A 170 -6.33 5.55 -40.71
CA LYS A 170 -5.86 4.56 -41.66
C LYS A 170 -5.24 3.42 -40.86
N SER A 171 -5.62 2.19 -41.18
CA SER A 171 -5.11 0.94 -40.61
C SER A 171 -3.60 1.05 -40.30
N PRO A 172 -3.14 0.60 -39.13
CA PRO A 172 -1.78 0.86 -38.67
C PRO A 172 -0.75 0.14 -39.57
N SER A 173 -0.22 0.84 -40.55
CA SER A 173 0.99 0.45 -41.28
C SER A 173 2.18 0.93 -40.45
N GLU A 174 2.81 0.03 -39.67
CA GLU A 174 4.18 0.05 -39.08
C GLU A 174 4.90 1.40 -38.87
N THR A 175 4.17 2.48 -38.59
CA THR A 175 4.69 3.83 -38.41
C THR A 175 4.77 4.06 -36.92
N GLU A 176 5.97 4.40 -36.45
CA GLU A 176 6.29 4.73 -35.07
C GLU A 176 5.10 5.39 -34.38
N HIS A 177 4.46 4.70 -33.43
CA HIS A 177 3.34 5.25 -32.67
C HIS A 177 3.83 6.51 -31.95
N ARG A 178 3.45 7.68 -32.45
CA ARG A 178 3.84 9.00 -31.92
C ARG A 178 2.67 9.66 -31.22
N CYS A 179 2.96 10.39 -30.17
CA CYS A 179 1.96 11.17 -29.45
C CYS A 179 1.38 12.27 -30.36
N PRO A 180 0.05 12.34 -30.59
CA PRO A 180 -0.57 13.37 -31.42
C PRO A 180 -0.44 14.80 -30.88
N PHE A 181 -0.09 14.98 -29.59
CA PHE A 181 0.04 16.31 -28.98
C PHE A 181 1.46 16.88 -29.05
N CYS A 182 2.49 16.04 -29.06
CA CYS A 182 3.89 16.50 -29.03
C CYS A 182 4.79 15.82 -30.06
N SER A 183 4.23 14.92 -30.89
CA SER A 183 4.91 14.19 -31.97
C SER A 183 6.09 13.30 -31.54
N ILE A 184 6.29 13.12 -30.23
CA ILE A 184 7.33 12.27 -29.65
C ILE A 184 6.86 10.81 -29.69
N PRO A 185 7.73 9.86 -30.10
CA PRO A 185 7.40 8.44 -30.06
C PRO A 185 6.96 8.01 -28.67
N TYR A 186 5.91 7.20 -28.61
CA TYR A 186 5.54 6.56 -27.36
C TYR A 186 6.68 5.66 -26.89
N GLN A 187 6.94 5.68 -25.59
CA GLN A 187 7.83 4.73 -24.96
C GLN A 187 7.03 3.51 -24.55
N MET A 188 7.52 2.33 -24.94
CA MET A 188 7.01 1.05 -24.49
C MET A 188 7.53 0.78 -23.07
N LEU A 189 6.61 0.40 -22.19
CA LEU A 189 6.88 0.06 -20.78
C LEU A 189 7.32 -1.39 -20.63
#